data_AF-A0A821HD17-F1
#
_entry.id   AF-A0A821HD17-F1
#
_cell.length_a   1.000
_cell.length_b   1.000
_cell.length_c   1.000
_cell.angle_alpha   90.00
_cell.angle_beta   90.00
_cell.angle_gamma   90.00
#
_symmetry.space_group_name_H-M   'P 1'
#
loop_
_entity.id
_entity.type
_entity.pdbx_description
1 polymer ?
#
loop_
_entity_poly.entity_id
_entity_poly.type
_entity_poly.pdbx_seq_one_letter_code
_entity_poly.pdbx_strand_id
1 'polypeptide(L)' 'TIDGKCRSCVNISLRISTNTIKNERFESLFINEAIKSNMIELKGHCALGDICISLYDGIDFEETTQFVEFI' A
#
# COMPACT_ATOMS: atom_id res chain seq x y z
N THR A 1 -2.21 -7.16 -14.41
CA THR A 1 -3.23 -6.44 -13.61
C THR A 1 -4.27 -7.44 -13.16
N ILE A 2 -4.61 -7.49 -11.87
CA ILE A 2 -5.60 -8.44 -11.32
C ILE A 2 -7.01 -8.00 -11.76
N ASP A 3 -7.88 -8.97 -12.07
CA ASP A 3 -9.28 -8.72 -12.40
C ASP A 3 -9.97 -7.94 -11.28
N GLY A 4 -10.76 -6.93 -11.62
CA GLY A 4 -11.41 -6.03 -10.67
C GLY A 4 -12.31 -6.76 -9.68
N LYS A 5 -12.94 -7.86 -10.12
CA LYS A 5 -13.83 -8.69 -9.30
C LYS A 5 -13.10 -9.55 -8.26
N CYS A 6 -11.79 -9.75 -8.44
CA CYS A 6 -10.96 -10.57 -7.55
C CYS A 6 -10.15 -9.71 -6.57
N ARG A 7 -10.35 -8.39 -6.56
CA ARG A 7 -9.65 -7.49 -5.63
C ARG A 7 -10.22 -7.66 -4.22
N SER A 8 -9.33 -7.83 -3.25
CA SER A 8 -9.72 -7.88 -1.85
C SER A 8 -10.15 -6.48 -1.39
N CYS A 9 -11.23 -6.42 -0.61
CA CYS A 9 -11.64 -5.20 0.08
C CYS A 9 -10.87 -4.97 1.39
N VAL A 10 -10.16 -5.99 1.88
CA VAL A 10 -9.46 -5.97 3.16
C VAL A 10 -7.97 -5.78 2.95
N ASN A 11 -7.33 -6.61 2.11
CA ASN A 11 -5.88 -6.59 1.91
C ASN A 11 -5.55 -6.15 0.48
N ILE A 12 -5.21 -4.88 0.33
CA ILE A 12 -4.93 -4.27 -0.97
C ILE A 12 -3.42 -4.25 -1.19
N SER A 13 -2.95 -5.09 -2.13
CA SER A 13 -1.54 -5.08 -2.54
C SER A 13 -1.30 -4.08 -3.67
N LEU A 14 -0.35 -3.19 -3.47
CA LEU A 14 0.06 -2.16 -4.43
C LEU A 14 1.54 -2.31 -4.79
N ARG A 15 1.87 -1.94 -6.03
CA ARG A 15 3.24 -1.94 -6.54
C ARG A 15 3.53 -0.61 -7.23
N ILE A 16 4.66 0.00 -6.93
CA ILE A 16 5.09 1.22 -7.62
C ILE A 16 5.89 0.81 -8.85
N SER A 17 5.36 1.13 -10.03
CA SER A 17 6.01 0.82 -11.30
C SER A 17 6.09 2.06 -12.17
N THR A 18 7.22 2.24 -12.86
CA THR A 18 7.40 3.27 -13.88
C THR A 18 7.60 2.55 -15.20
N ASN A 19 6.74 2.82 -16.19
CA ASN A 19 6.77 2.13 -17.49
C ASN A 19 6.80 0.59 -17.35
N THR A 20 5.95 0.03 -16.47
CA THR A 20 5.85 -1.41 -16.15
C THR A 20 7.06 -2.06 -15.46
N ILE A 21 8.14 -1.33 -15.20
CA ILE A 21 9.30 -1.83 -14.46
C ILE A 21 9.08 -1.60 -12.96
N LYS A 22 9.26 -2.65 -12.15
CA LYS A 22 9.21 -2.57 -10.69
C LYS A 22 10.31 -1.63 -10.20
N ASN A 23 9.97 -0.68 -9.34
CA ASN A 23 10.95 0.24 -8.78
C ASN A 23 10.99 0.16 -7.25
N GLU A 24 11.78 -0.80 -6.76
CA GLU A 24 11.95 -1.09 -5.32
C GLU A 24 12.48 0.11 -4.52
N ARG A 25 13.23 1.01 -5.19
CA ARG A 25 13.72 2.24 -4.57
C ARG A 25 12.55 3.16 -4.21
N PHE A 26 11.57 3.32 -5.09
CA PHE A 26 10.40 4.14 -4.80
C PHE A 26 9.48 3.50 -3.77
N GLU A 27 9.35 2.18 -3.76
CA GLU A 27 8.59 1.47 -2.71
C GLU A 27 9.23 1.66 -1.34
N SER A 28 10.56 1.58 -1.26
CA SER A 28 11.30 1.84 -0.02
C SER A 28 11.15 3.28 0.44
N LEU A 29 11.21 4.26 -0.49
CA LEU A 29 10.98 5.66 -0.18
C LEU A 29 9.55 5.91 0.30
N PHE A 30 8.56 5.34 -0.37
CA PHE A 30 7.15 5.45 0.00
C PHE A 30 6.91 4.94 1.43
N ILE A 31 7.44 3.76 1.77
CA ILE A 31 7.32 3.20 3.12
C ILE A 31 7.98 4.13 4.15
N ASN A 32 9.17 4.66 3.86
CA ASN A 32 9.87 5.57 4.77
C ASN A 32 9.10 6.89 5.01
N GLU A 33 8.52 7.48 3.96
CA GLU A 33 7.72 8.70 4.10
C GLU A 33 6.35 8.43 4.77
N ALA A 34 5.76 7.26 4.54
CA ALA A 34 4.53 6.86 5.20
C ALA A 34 4.74 6.70 6.72
N ILE A 35 5.86 6.07 7.12
CA ILE A 35 6.25 5.95 8.54
C ILE A 35 6.40 7.33 9.19
N LYS A 36 7.00 8.31 8.49
CA LYS A 36 7.12 9.69 9.00
C LYS A 36 5.76 10.38 9.17
N SER A 37 4.77 9.96 8.40
CA SER A 37 3.40 10.45 8.44
C SER A 37 2.51 9.62 9.39
N ASN A 38 3.13 8.84 10.30
CA ASN A 38 2.47 7.94 11.24
C ASN A 38 1.65 6.79 10.61
N MET A 39 1.86 6.50 9.32
CA MET A 39 1.26 5.34 8.66
C MET A 39 2.21 4.15 8.75
N ILE A 40 1.87 3.19 9.63
CA ILE A 40 2.70 2.02 9.94
C ILE A 40 2.18 0.76 9.24
N GLU A 41 2.98 -0.31 9.27
CA GLU A 41 2.61 -1.66 8.80
C GLU A 41 2.24 -1.78 7.30
N LEU A 42 2.61 -0.80 6.47
CA LEU A 42 2.36 -0.82 5.02
C LEU A 42 3.31 -1.75 4.23
N LYS A 43 4.34 -2.31 4.88
CA LYS A 43 5.29 -3.22 4.24
C LYS A 43 4.62 -4.56 4.01
N GLY A 44 4.41 -4.92 2.74
CA GLY A 44 3.79 -6.18 2.39
C GLY A 44 4.69 -7.39 2.65
N HIS A 45 4.11 -8.56 2.42
CA HIS A 45 4.74 -9.84 2.74
C HIS A 45 6.08 -10.03 2.02
N CYS A 46 7.07 -10.60 2.72
CA CYS A 46 8.44 -10.80 2.22
C CYS A 46 8.52 -11.54 0.88
N ALA A 47 7.57 -12.42 0.59
CA ALA A 47 7.53 -13.17 -0.67
C ALA A 47 7.04 -12.36 -1.88
N LEU A 48 6.30 -11.27 -1.65
CA LEU A 48 5.71 -10.44 -2.69
C LEU A 48 6.50 -9.14 -2.89
N GLY A 49 7.09 -8.62 -1.79
CA GLY A 49 7.91 -7.42 -1.81
C GLY A 49 7.14 -6.17 -2.24
N ASP A 50 5.81 -6.19 -2.08
CA ASP A 50 4.86 -5.15 -2.46
C ASP A 50 4.46 -4.31 -1.23
N ILE A 51 3.75 -3.21 -1.47
CA ILE A 51 3.06 -2.45 -0.41
C ILE A 51 1.73 -3.17 -0.11
N CYS A 52 1.37 -3.34 1.15
CA CYS A 52 0.11 -3.95 1.55
C CYS A 52 -0.65 -3.02 2.49
N ILE A 53 -1.89 -2.71 2.12
CA ILE A 53 -2.80 -1.91 2.94
C ILE A 53 -3.85 -2.84 3.48
N SER A 54 -3.97 -2.90 4.81
CA SER A 54 -4.93 -3.77 5.49
C SER A 54 -6.03 -2.92 6.09
N LEU A 55 -7.21 -2.94 5.49
CA LEU A 55 -8.42 -2.24 5.92
C LEU A 55 -9.32 -3.20 6.69
N TYR A 56 -8.97 -3.44 7.95
CA TYR A 56 -9.82 -4.21 8.87
C TYR A 56 -10.94 -3.33 9.43
N ASP A 57 -11.94 -3.95 10.05
CA ASP A 57 -13.08 -3.25 10.66
C ASP A 57 -12.69 -2.20 11.72
N GLY A 58 -11.49 -2.30 12.29
CA GLY A 58 -10.96 -1.34 13.26
C GLY A 58 -10.25 -0.13 12.65
N ILE A 59 -10.21 -0.01 11.32
CA ILE A 59 -9.64 1.13 10.61
C ILE A 59 -10.75 2.11 10.26
N ASP A 60 -10.58 3.36 10.66
CA ASP A 60 -11.57 4.39 10.41
C ASP A 60 -11.51 4.89 8.96
N PHE A 61 -12.65 5.39 8.49
CA PHE A 61 -12.75 6.00 7.16
C PHE A 61 -11.84 7.23 7.03
N GLU A 62 -11.63 7.97 8.12
CA GLU A 62 -10.75 9.13 8.15
C GLU A 62 -9.28 8.73 7.97
N GLU A 63 -8.80 7.69 8.65
CA GLU A 63 -7.46 7.14 8.47
C GLU A 63 -7.24 6.67 7.04
N THR A 64 -8.26 6.00 6.47
CA THR A 64 -8.23 5.57 5.06
C THR A 64 -8.16 6.77 4.11
N THR A 65 -8.86 7.87 4.44
CA THR A 65 -8.85 9.10 3.63
C THR A 65 -7.50 9.79 3.69
N GLN A 66 -6.89 9.89 4.87
CA GLN A 66 -5.53 10.42 5.04
C GLN A 66 -4.50 9.62 4.23
N PHE A 67 -4.65 8.29 4.19
CA PHE A 67 -3.81 7.43 3.36
C PHE A 67 -3.97 7.70 1.86
N VAL A 68 -5.20 7.94 1.40
CA VAL A 68 -5.48 8.28 -0.01
C VAL A 68 -4.91 9.65 -0.38
N GLU A 69 -4.95 10.63 0.53
CA GLU A 69 -4.35 11.95 0.30
C GLU A 69 -2.82 11.93 0.25
N PHE A 70 -2.20 10.93 0.88
CA PHE A 70 -0.75 10.72 0.85
C PHE A 70 -0.24 10.13 -0.48
N ILE A 71 -1.05 9.32 -1.17
CA ILE A 71 -0.71 8.68 -2.45
C ILE A 71 -0.73 9.70 -3.59
#